data_AF-A0A377KI16-F1
#
_entry.id   AF-A0A377KI16-F1
#
_cell.length_a   1.000
_cell.length_b   1.000
_cell.length_c   1.000
_cell.angle_alpha   90.00
_cell.angle_beta   90.00
_cell.angle_gamma   90.00
#
_symmetry.space_group_name_H-M   'P 1'
#
loop_
_entity.id
_entity.type
_entity.pdbx_description
1 polymer ?
#
loop_
_entity_poly.entity_id
_entity_poly.type
_entity_poly.pdbx_seq_one_letter_code
_entity_poly.pdbx_strand_id
1 'polypeptide(L)'
;MKLQKALDNYRNNVHKHCNVIYGIEITCADRLHVVGMFRAEQLGEVEQWLSDHIISEEYGVMKSSYDVLKDFYDKQCYAYIAHINTSELFSQKNIYSGGYKKELLSGRYSKFIGVNSDKEISRYNGYFTSIYKSNKCFILDCDAHSHEEIPSESMWVKVANNSTNSFFEALEEYQITVSLENPQIPNIFIEGLHIDYTKDGYLTGKNKTNYCVQYSPSLNSYIGGRGSGKSTALDFFICQIKLDKSSGFIFLKNISIGV
;
A
#
# COMPACT_ATOMS: atom_id res chain seq x y z
N MET A 1 4.02 -21.64 4.38
CA MET A 1 4.17 -22.24 5.74
C MET A 1 5.62 -22.32 6.25
N LYS A 2 6.61 -22.74 5.44
CA LYS A 2 8.02 -22.91 5.89
C LYS A 2 8.68 -21.58 6.32
N LEU A 3 8.47 -20.50 5.56
CA LEU A 3 9.04 -19.18 5.86
C LEU A 3 8.47 -18.56 7.15
N GLN A 4 7.15 -18.67 7.37
CA GLN A 4 6.51 -18.17 8.59
C GLN A 4 7.09 -18.85 9.84
N LYS A 5 7.22 -20.18 9.83
CA LYS A 5 7.86 -20.95 10.91
C LYS A 5 9.32 -20.53 11.13
N ALA A 6 10.07 -20.27 10.07
CA ALA A 6 11.45 -19.80 10.17
C ALA A 6 11.53 -18.40 10.81
N LEU A 7 10.62 -17.49 10.45
CA LEU A 7 10.54 -16.15 11.03
C LEU A 7 10.08 -16.15 12.49
N ASP A 8 9.14 -17.01 12.84
CA ASP A 8 8.67 -17.13 14.23
C ASP A 8 9.80 -17.61 15.15
N ASN A 9 10.69 -18.48 14.66
CA ASN A 9 11.92 -18.86 15.37
C ASN A 9 12.95 -17.71 15.45
N TYR A 10 13.05 -16.89 14.40
CA TYR A 10 14.02 -15.79 14.31
C TYR A 10 13.63 -14.54 15.12
N ARG A 11 12.33 -14.24 15.22
CA ARG A 11 11.77 -13.07 15.95
C ARG A 11 12.17 -13.03 17.43
N ASN A 12 12.53 -14.17 18.02
CA ASN A 12 13.03 -14.23 19.40
C ASN A 12 14.44 -13.63 19.59
N ASN A 13 15.16 -13.30 18.50
CA ASN A 13 16.58 -12.91 18.57
C ASN A 13 16.91 -11.51 18.00
N VAL A 14 16.00 -10.82 17.31
CA VAL A 14 16.30 -9.52 16.65
C VAL A 14 15.10 -8.56 16.66
N HIS A 15 15.31 -7.28 16.97
CA HIS A 15 14.31 -6.19 16.93
C HIS A 15 13.72 -5.83 15.54
N LYS A 16 13.92 -6.67 14.51
CA LYS A 16 13.35 -6.46 13.18
C LYS A 16 12.05 -7.25 13.05
N HIS A 17 10.93 -6.54 13.12
CA HIS A 17 9.62 -7.11 12.82
C HIS A 17 9.45 -7.24 11.30
N CYS A 18 9.73 -8.42 10.75
CA CYS A 18 9.33 -8.79 9.39
C CYS A 18 7.89 -9.34 9.45
N ASN A 19 6.98 -8.82 8.62
CA ASN A 19 5.67 -9.42 8.40
C ASN A 19 5.66 -10.17 7.08
N VAL A 20 5.04 -11.36 7.05
CA VAL A 20 4.87 -12.16 5.83
C VAL A 20 3.40 -12.22 5.51
N ILE A 21 3.10 -11.90 4.26
CA ILE A 21 1.76 -11.99 3.69
C ILE A 21 1.67 -13.34 3.00
N TYR A 22 0.55 -14.05 3.18
CA TYR A 22 0.31 -15.28 2.45
C TYR A 22 0.02 -14.93 0.99
N GLY A 23 0.70 -15.63 0.10
CA GLY A 23 0.46 -15.49 -1.32
C GLY A 23 0.83 -16.74 -2.10
N ILE A 24 0.35 -16.79 -3.34
CA ILE A 24 0.62 -17.83 -4.31
C ILE A 24 0.65 -17.22 -5.71
N GLU A 25 1.61 -17.65 -6.53
CA GLU A 25 1.61 -17.36 -7.96
C GLU A 25 1.00 -18.55 -8.71
N ILE A 26 0.06 -18.26 -9.62
CA ILE A 26 -0.71 -19.26 -10.36
C ILE A 26 -0.47 -19.05 -11.85
N THR A 27 0.13 -20.05 -12.51
CA THR A 27 0.20 -20.12 -13.97
C THR A 27 -1.18 -20.48 -14.54
N CYS A 28 -1.71 -19.60 -15.40
CA CYS A 28 -3.05 -19.71 -15.97
C CYS A 28 -3.01 -20.28 -17.40
N ALA A 29 -4.14 -20.81 -17.88
CA ALA A 29 -4.25 -21.43 -19.20
C ALA A 29 -3.95 -20.48 -20.37
N ASP A 30 -4.15 -19.18 -20.16
CA ASP A 30 -3.84 -18.15 -21.12
C ASP A 30 -2.36 -17.72 -21.09
N ARG A 31 -1.50 -18.41 -20.32
CA ARG A 31 -0.04 -18.16 -20.17
C ARG A 31 0.32 -16.87 -19.44
N LEU A 32 -0.62 -16.32 -18.68
CA LEU A 32 -0.31 -15.29 -17.70
C LEU A 32 -0.15 -15.91 -16.32
N HIS A 33 0.61 -15.22 -15.48
CA HIS A 33 0.71 -15.56 -14.07
C HIS A 33 -0.14 -14.58 -13.26
N VAL A 34 -0.87 -15.11 -12.29
CA VAL A 34 -1.66 -14.33 -11.34
C VAL A 34 -1.14 -14.59 -9.94
N VAL A 35 -0.73 -13.53 -9.25
CA VAL A 35 -0.38 -13.62 -7.84
C VAL A 35 -1.63 -13.31 -7.02
N GLY A 36 -2.03 -14.26 -6.19
CA GLY A 36 -3.04 -14.09 -5.17
C GLY A 36 -2.39 -13.84 -3.82
N MET A 37 -2.85 -12.82 -3.09
CA MET A 37 -2.48 -12.47 -1.73
C MET A 37 -3.69 -12.55 -0.81
N PHE A 38 -3.53 -13.13 0.37
CA PHE A 38 -4.65 -13.40 1.25
C PHE A 38 -4.26 -13.39 2.73
N ARG A 39 -5.28 -13.36 3.60
CA ARG A 39 -5.12 -13.40 5.05
C ARG A 39 -5.01 -14.84 5.55
N ALA A 40 -4.50 -15.02 6.76
CA ALA A 40 -4.33 -16.34 7.35
C ALA A 40 -5.66 -17.11 7.47
N GLU A 41 -6.76 -16.40 7.74
CA GLU A 41 -8.09 -17.00 7.89
C GLU A 41 -8.64 -17.55 6.57
N GLN A 42 -8.13 -17.07 5.43
CA GLN A 42 -8.52 -17.50 4.08
C GLN A 42 -7.70 -18.69 3.58
N LEU A 43 -6.68 -19.14 4.31
CA LEU A 43 -5.76 -20.18 3.86
C LEU A 43 -6.49 -21.47 3.44
N GLY A 44 -7.43 -21.95 4.25
CA GLY A 44 -8.17 -23.18 3.94
C GLY A 44 -9.05 -23.07 2.69
N GLU A 45 -9.61 -21.88 2.43
CA GLU A 45 -10.40 -21.64 1.22
C GLU A 45 -9.51 -21.62 -0.03
N VAL A 46 -8.32 -21.01 0.05
CA VAL A 46 -7.35 -20.99 -1.04
C VAL A 46 -6.78 -22.38 -1.30
N GLU A 47 -6.46 -23.14 -0.25
CA GLU A 47 -5.99 -24.53 -0.38
C GLU A 47 -7.05 -25.42 -1.05
N GLN A 48 -8.33 -25.27 -0.68
CA GLN A 48 -9.42 -25.97 -1.34
C GLN A 48 -9.54 -25.56 -2.81
N TRP A 49 -9.53 -24.26 -3.10
CA TRP A 49 -9.60 -23.78 -4.49
C TRP A 49 -8.44 -24.33 -5.33
N LEU A 50 -7.24 -24.41 -4.79
CA LEU A 50 -6.10 -25.01 -5.48
C LEU A 50 -6.33 -26.50 -5.72
N SER A 51 -6.77 -27.25 -4.72
CA SER A 51 -7.07 -28.68 -4.85
C SER A 51 -8.11 -28.97 -5.94
N ASP A 52 -9.07 -28.07 -6.13
CA ASP A 52 -10.16 -28.25 -7.10
C ASP A 52 -9.74 -27.91 -8.54
N HIS A 53 -8.69 -27.11 -8.74
CA HIS A 53 -8.36 -26.51 -10.04
C HIS A 53 -6.94 -26.77 -10.54
N ILE A 54 -5.98 -27.10 -9.65
CA ILE A 54 -4.60 -27.34 -10.04
C ILE A 54 -4.49 -28.65 -10.80
N ILE A 55 -3.92 -28.59 -12.00
CA ILE A 55 -3.57 -29.79 -12.76
C ILE A 55 -2.29 -30.38 -12.17
N SER A 56 -1.28 -29.53 -11.98
CA SER A 56 0.00 -29.83 -11.34
C SER A 56 0.75 -28.52 -11.07
N GLU A 57 1.82 -28.58 -10.27
CA GLU A 57 2.72 -27.44 -10.07
C GLU A 57 3.39 -26.97 -11.38
N GLU A 58 3.67 -27.89 -12.31
CA GLU A 58 4.30 -27.57 -13.60
C GLU A 58 3.33 -26.88 -14.58
N TYR A 59 2.08 -27.34 -14.64
CA TYR A 59 1.10 -26.89 -15.63
C TYR A 59 0.11 -25.84 -15.11
N GLY A 60 0.06 -25.60 -13.80
CA GLY A 60 -0.88 -24.64 -13.21
C GLY A 60 -2.34 -25.06 -13.34
N VAL A 61 -3.21 -24.14 -13.78
CA VAL A 61 -4.67 -24.31 -13.83
C VAL A 61 -5.23 -24.18 -15.25
N MET A 62 -6.36 -24.85 -15.54
CA MET A 62 -7.10 -24.70 -16.82
C MET A 62 -7.87 -23.37 -16.93
N LYS A 63 -7.93 -22.58 -15.85
CA LYS A 63 -8.63 -21.30 -15.81
C LYS A 63 -7.81 -20.19 -16.48
N SER A 64 -8.49 -19.25 -17.13
CA SER A 64 -7.86 -18.04 -17.64
C SER A 64 -7.47 -17.12 -16.49
N SER A 65 -6.49 -16.24 -16.70
CA SER A 65 -6.13 -15.22 -15.72
C SER A 65 -7.32 -14.35 -15.29
N TYR A 66 -8.25 -14.05 -16.19
CA TYR A 66 -9.49 -13.35 -15.86
C TYR A 66 -10.33 -14.13 -14.83
N ASP A 67 -10.51 -15.44 -15.05
CA ASP A 67 -11.29 -16.28 -14.15
C ASP A 67 -10.62 -16.42 -12.78
N VAL A 68 -9.29 -16.56 -12.75
CA VAL A 68 -8.54 -16.62 -11.48
C VAL A 68 -8.64 -15.30 -10.71
N LEU A 69 -8.45 -14.15 -11.37
CA LEU A 69 -8.62 -12.83 -10.76
C LEU A 69 -10.02 -12.65 -10.18
N LYS A 70 -11.04 -13.06 -10.93
CA LYS A 70 -12.43 -13.00 -10.49
C LYS A 70 -12.69 -13.92 -9.29
N ASP A 71 -12.24 -15.17 -9.35
CA ASP A 71 -12.42 -16.13 -8.26
C ASP A 71 -11.78 -15.64 -6.96
N PHE A 72 -10.58 -15.04 -7.03
CA PHE A 72 -9.90 -14.46 -5.87
C PHE A 72 -10.62 -13.21 -5.35
N TYR A 73 -11.10 -12.35 -6.25
CA TYR A 73 -11.89 -11.18 -5.88
C TYR A 73 -13.19 -11.58 -5.14
N ASP A 74 -13.91 -12.58 -5.65
CA ASP A 74 -15.16 -13.06 -5.06
C ASP A 74 -14.94 -13.66 -3.65
N LYS A 75 -13.72 -14.14 -3.37
CA LYS A 75 -13.26 -14.64 -2.06
C LYS A 75 -12.72 -13.55 -1.14
N GLN A 76 -12.78 -12.29 -1.56
CA GLN A 76 -12.20 -11.14 -0.85
C GLN A 76 -10.67 -11.29 -0.65
N CYS A 77 -10.01 -11.98 -1.56
CA CYS A 77 -8.55 -12.01 -1.67
C CYS A 77 -8.09 -10.89 -2.61
N TYR A 78 -6.83 -10.48 -2.46
CA TYR A 78 -6.20 -9.55 -3.39
C TYR A 78 -5.52 -10.35 -4.48
N ALA A 79 -5.61 -9.91 -5.73
CA ALA A 79 -4.91 -10.57 -6.83
C ALA A 79 -4.44 -9.56 -7.88
N TYR A 80 -3.37 -9.91 -8.57
CA TYR A 80 -2.81 -9.10 -9.66
C TYR A 80 -2.18 -9.98 -10.74
N ILE A 81 -2.10 -9.46 -11.97
CA ILE A 81 -1.35 -10.11 -13.06
C ILE A 81 0.13 -9.84 -12.81
N ALA A 82 0.93 -10.87 -12.62
CA ALA A 82 2.36 -10.74 -12.33
C ALA A 82 3.16 -10.29 -13.56
N HIS A 83 4.28 -9.61 -13.28
CA HIS A 83 5.33 -9.21 -14.24
C HIS A 83 4.84 -8.97 -15.67
N ILE A 84 3.85 -8.09 -15.83
CA ILE A 84 3.16 -7.93 -17.11
C ILE A 84 4.10 -7.51 -18.24
N ASN A 85 5.23 -6.91 -17.88
CA ASN A 85 6.25 -6.44 -18.79
C ASN A 85 7.11 -7.54 -19.42
N THR A 86 7.09 -8.77 -18.88
CA THR A 86 7.67 -9.96 -19.49
C THR A 86 6.62 -10.88 -20.13
N SER A 87 5.34 -10.57 -19.95
CA SER A 87 4.23 -11.39 -20.47
C SER A 87 4.11 -11.36 -22.01
N GLU A 88 3.56 -12.45 -22.57
CA GLU A 88 3.25 -12.52 -24.01
C GLU A 88 2.09 -11.59 -24.42
N LEU A 89 1.40 -10.97 -23.45
CA LEU A 89 0.19 -10.17 -23.67
C LEU A 89 0.41 -8.94 -24.55
N PHE A 90 1.65 -8.46 -24.66
CA PHE A 90 2.01 -7.35 -25.54
C PHE A 90 3.07 -7.73 -26.59
N SER A 91 3.39 -9.02 -26.69
CA SER A 91 4.37 -9.52 -27.67
C SER A 91 3.80 -9.52 -29.09
N GLN A 92 4.67 -9.53 -30.09
CA GLN A 92 4.26 -9.73 -31.49
C GLN A 92 3.63 -11.11 -31.76
N LYS A 93 3.91 -12.09 -30.88
CA LYS A 93 3.36 -13.45 -30.94
C LYS A 93 2.05 -13.60 -30.16
N ASN A 94 1.44 -12.49 -29.74
CA ASN A 94 0.24 -12.44 -28.94
C ASN A 94 -0.91 -13.24 -29.59
N ILE A 95 -1.42 -14.23 -28.85
CA ILE A 95 -2.54 -15.12 -29.22
C ILE A 95 -3.91 -14.64 -28.69
N TYR A 96 -3.93 -13.55 -27.94
CA TYR A 96 -5.10 -13.01 -27.24
C TYR A 96 -5.96 -12.13 -28.16
N SER A 97 -7.27 -12.36 -28.12
CA SER A 97 -8.23 -11.51 -28.84
C SER A 97 -8.29 -10.10 -28.26
N GLY A 98 -8.65 -9.12 -29.09
CA GLY A 98 -8.84 -7.72 -28.63
C GLY A 98 -9.94 -7.60 -27.58
N GLY A 99 -11.02 -8.37 -27.72
CA GLY A 99 -12.12 -8.42 -26.75
C GLY A 99 -11.65 -8.95 -25.39
N TYR A 100 -10.90 -10.05 -25.39
CA TYR A 100 -10.34 -10.61 -24.15
C TYR A 100 -9.41 -9.62 -23.45
N LYS A 101 -8.48 -8.99 -24.18
CA LYS A 101 -7.58 -7.97 -23.63
C LYS A 101 -8.34 -6.80 -23.02
N LYS A 102 -9.38 -6.32 -23.71
CA LYS A 102 -10.22 -5.24 -23.20
C LYS A 102 -10.89 -5.63 -21.88
N GLU A 103 -11.51 -6.81 -21.82
CA GLU A 103 -12.18 -7.29 -20.62
C GLU A 103 -11.20 -7.51 -19.46
N LEU A 104 -10.08 -8.20 -19.71
CA LEU A 104 -9.05 -8.45 -18.72
C LEU A 104 -8.44 -7.16 -18.17
N LEU A 105 -8.10 -6.20 -19.03
CA LEU A 105 -7.37 -4.98 -18.64
C LEU A 105 -8.26 -3.81 -18.26
N SER A 106 -9.55 -3.82 -18.55
CA SER A 106 -10.50 -2.80 -18.05
C SER A 106 -11.40 -3.31 -16.92
N GLY A 107 -11.41 -4.62 -16.69
CA GLY A 107 -12.20 -5.24 -15.63
C GLY A 107 -11.80 -4.77 -14.23
N ARG A 108 -12.78 -4.74 -13.33
CA ARG A 108 -12.59 -4.37 -11.91
C ARG A 108 -11.62 -5.28 -11.15
N TYR A 109 -11.44 -6.52 -11.62
CA TYR A 109 -10.60 -7.52 -10.98
C TYR A 109 -9.10 -7.29 -11.22
N SER A 110 -8.73 -6.52 -12.25
CA SER A 110 -7.33 -6.21 -12.58
C SER A 110 -6.92 -4.81 -12.13
N LYS A 111 -7.38 -4.36 -10.96
CA LYS A 111 -6.99 -3.06 -10.37
C LYS A 111 -5.47 -2.96 -10.21
N PHE A 112 -4.86 -4.06 -9.77
CA PHE A 112 -3.43 -4.19 -9.51
C PHE A 112 -2.72 -4.93 -10.65
N ILE A 113 -1.52 -4.46 -11.01
CA ILE A 113 -0.68 -5.04 -12.06
C ILE A 113 0.77 -5.12 -11.57
N GLY A 114 1.37 -6.30 -11.66
CA GLY A 114 2.76 -6.54 -11.30
C GLY A 114 3.71 -6.11 -12.42
N VAL A 115 4.82 -5.49 -12.05
CA VAL A 115 5.96 -5.17 -12.93
C VAL A 115 7.25 -5.49 -12.19
N ASN A 116 8.26 -5.98 -12.92
CA ASN A 116 9.53 -6.37 -12.31
C ASN A 116 10.54 -5.23 -12.15
N SER A 117 10.26 -4.05 -12.70
CA SER A 117 11.09 -2.86 -12.56
C SER A 117 10.25 -1.59 -12.67
N ASP A 118 10.60 -0.60 -11.87
CA ASP A 118 9.94 0.70 -11.84
C ASP A 118 10.03 1.45 -13.19
N LYS A 119 11.09 1.22 -13.95
CA LYS A 119 11.34 1.83 -15.28
C LYS A 119 10.24 1.54 -16.29
N GLU A 120 9.58 0.39 -16.18
CA GLU A 120 8.53 -0.03 -17.10
C GLU A 120 7.16 0.61 -16.76
N ILE A 121 6.97 1.14 -15.55
CA ILE A 121 5.68 1.66 -15.08
C ILE A 121 5.15 2.76 -16.00
N SER A 122 5.99 3.76 -16.31
CA SER A 122 5.57 4.90 -17.13
C SER A 122 5.03 4.47 -18.49
N ARG A 123 5.66 3.48 -19.11
CA ARG A 123 5.25 2.89 -20.38
C ARG A 123 3.88 2.23 -20.27
N TYR A 124 3.70 1.34 -19.29
CA TYR A 124 2.44 0.61 -19.13
C TYR A 124 1.30 1.50 -18.64
N ASN A 125 1.57 2.49 -17.80
CA ASN A 125 0.57 3.43 -17.33
C ASN A 125 -0.02 4.26 -18.47
N GLY A 126 0.84 4.78 -19.36
CA GLY A 126 0.40 5.48 -20.57
C GLY A 126 -0.44 4.58 -21.49
N TYR A 127 -0.04 3.31 -21.63
CA TYR A 127 -0.75 2.32 -22.42
C TYR A 127 -2.15 2.00 -21.86
N PHE A 128 -2.27 1.73 -20.55
CA PHE A 128 -3.55 1.44 -19.90
C PHE A 128 -4.52 2.62 -19.95
N THR A 129 -4.01 3.81 -19.66
CA THR A 129 -4.81 5.04 -19.66
C THR A 129 -5.29 5.39 -21.07
N SER A 130 -4.44 5.27 -22.08
CA SER A 130 -4.79 5.66 -23.45
C SER A 130 -5.76 4.70 -24.12
N ILE A 131 -5.52 3.39 -24.03
CA ILE A 131 -6.25 2.36 -24.78
C ILE A 131 -7.43 1.81 -24.00
N TYR A 132 -7.24 1.49 -22.72
CA TYR A 132 -8.26 0.82 -21.90
C TYR A 132 -9.02 1.76 -20.98
N LYS A 133 -8.65 3.05 -20.94
CA LYS A 133 -9.25 4.07 -20.06
C LYS A 133 -9.30 3.63 -18.59
N SER A 134 -8.31 2.86 -18.17
CA SER A 134 -8.20 2.30 -16.82
C SER A 134 -6.93 2.79 -16.16
N ASN A 135 -7.07 3.38 -14.97
CA ASN A 135 -5.94 3.64 -14.08
C ASN A 135 -5.59 2.35 -13.35
N LYS A 136 -4.31 1.96 -13.37
CA LYS A 136 -3.83 0.75 -12.70
C LYS A 136 -2.95 1.13 -11.51
N CYS A 137 -3.00 0.29 -10.49
CA CYS A 137 -2.10 0.34 -9.34
C CYS A 137 -0.98 -0.67 -9.57
N PHE A 138 0.27 -0.22 -9.55
CA PHE A 138 1.40 -1.08 -9.88
C PHE A 138 1.94 -1.77 -8.63
N ILE A 139 2.33 -3.04 -8.74
CA ILE A 139 3.03 -3.75 -7.67
C ILE A 139 4.43 -4.06 -8.20
N LEU A 140 5.46 -3.65 -7.45
CA LEU A 140 6.84 -4.06 -7.76
C LEU A 140 7.00 -5.50 -7.28
N ASP A 141 7.10 -6.41 -8.25
CA ASP A 141 7.18 -7.84 -8.04
C ASP A 141 8.52 -8.35 -8.57
N CYS A 142 9.35 -8.85 -7.66
CA CYS A 142 10.72 -9.22 -7.97
C CYS A 142 10.89 -10.57 -8.65
N ASP A 143 9.88 -11.45 -8.61
CA ASP A 143 9.96 -12.81 -9.16
C ASP A 143 11.26 -13.56 -8.75
N ALA A 144 11.67 -13.37 -7.49
CA ALA A 144 12.93 -13.89 -6.98
C ALA A 144 12.85 -15.41 -6.76
N HIS A 145 13.74 -16.16 -7.41
CA HIS A 145 13.86 -17.62 -7.28
C HIS A 145 14.88 -18.03 -6.19
N SER A 146 15.68 -17.07 -5.72
CA SER A 146 16.68 -17.24 -4.67
C SER A 146 16.75 -16.01 -3.75
N HIS A 147 17.39 -16.14 -2.58
CA HIS A 147 17.53 -15.02 -1.65
C HIS A 147 18.40 -13.90 -2.24
N GLU A 148 19.40 -14.30 -3.01
CA GLU A 148 20.34 -13.41 -3.70
C GLU A 148 19.66 -12.57 -4.79
N GLU A 149 18.51 -13.03 -5.30
CA GLU A 149 17.71 -12.35 -6.30
C GLU A 149 16.71 -11.34 -5.71
N ILE A 150 16.55 -11.28 -4.37
CA ILE A 150 15.69 -10.26 -3.75
C ILE A 150 16.28 -8.89 -4.07
N PRO A 151 15.61 -8.08 -4.90
CA PRO A 151 16.21 -6.91 -5.51
C PRO A 151 16.33 -5.77 -4.49
N SER A 152 17.14 -4.78 -4.85
CA SER A 152 17.15 -3.50 -4.13
C SER A 152 15.88 -2.67 -4.39
N GLU A 153 15.18 -2.91 -5.49
CA GLU A 153 13.94 -2.22 -5.85
C GLU A 153 12.79 -2.77 -5.00
N SER A 154 12.10 -1.88 -4.29
CA SER A 154 11.00 -2.21 -3.40
C SER A 154 9.95 -1.11 -3.42
N MET A 155 8.69 -1.48 -3.18
CA MET A 155 7.64 -0.51 -2.94
C MET A 155 7.60 -0.11 -1.46
N TRP A 156 7.27 1.14 -1.21
CA TRP A 156 7.14 1.72 0.12
C TRP A 156 5.66 1.85 0.45
N VAL A 157 5.23 1.23 1.54
CA VAL A 157 3.83 1.23 1.95
C VAL A 157 3.69 1.89 3.31
N LYS A 158 2.92 2.97 3.34
CA LYS A 158 2.55 3.70 4.55
C LYS A 158 1.40 2.98 5.25
N VAL A 159 1.71 2.38 6.40
CA VAL A 159 0.76 1.62 7.23
C VAL A 159 0.74 2.13 8.67
N ALA A 160 -0.39 1.95 9.36
CA ALA A 160 -0.50 2.28 10.78
C ALA A 160 0.27 1.30 11.68
N ASN A 161 0.36 0.03 11.27
CA ASN A 161 1.10 -1.02 11.95
C ASN A 161 1.56 -2.09 10.95
N ASN A 162 2.50 -2.94 11.36
CA ASN A 162 3.07 -3.99 10.52
C ASN A 162 2.21 -5.28 10.55
N SER A 163 0.93 -5.18 10.16
CA SER A 163 0.02 -6.32 10.00
C SER A 163 -0.42 -6.49 8.55
N THR A 164 -0.79 -7.73 8.20
CA THR A 164 -1.37 -8.06 6.90
C THR A 164 -2.65 -7.26 6.62
N ASN A 165 -3.45 -6.98 7.65
CA ASN A 165 -4.66 -6.17 7.50
C ASN A 165 -4.33 -4.73 7.11
N SER A 166 -3.40 -4.09 7.80
CA SER A 166 -3.00 -2.72 7.49
C SER A 166 -2.31 -2.59 6.14
N PHE A 167 -1.61 -3.64 5.67
CA PHE A 167 -1.10 -3.69 4.30
C PHE A 167 -2.22 -3.69 3.27
N PHE A 168 -3.25 -4.55 3.43
CA PHE A 168 -4.37 -4.60 2.50
C PHE A 168 -5.22 -3.32 2.53
N GLU A 169 -5.45 -2.72 3.71
CA GLU A 169 -6.06 -1.39 3.82
C GLU A 169 -5.26 -0.33 3.07
N ALA A 170 -3.93 -0.39 3.14
CA ALA A 170 -3.09 0.51 2.36
C ALA A 170 -3.26 0.29 0.85
N LEU A 171 -3.34 -0.95 0.37
CA LEU A 171 -3.58 -1.22 -1.05
C LEU A 171 -4.94 -0.68 -1.55
N GLU A 172 -5.95 -0.57 -0.70
CA GLU A 172 -7.21 0.07 -1.11
C GLU A 172 -7.04 1.55 -1.40
N GLU A 173 -6.28 2.25 -0.56
CA GLU A 173 -5.94 3.67 -0.66
C GLU A 173 -4.62 3.91 -1.39
N TYR A 174 -4.31 3.06 -2.37
CA TYR A 174 -3.02 2.94 -3.05
C TYR A 174 -2.36 4.29 -3.40
N GLN A 175 -3.12 5.25 -3.93
CA GLN A 175 -2.60 6.54 -4.41
C GLN A 175 -2.01 7.42 -3.30
N ILE A 176 -2.35 7.16 -2.04
CA ILE A 176 -1.92 7.96 -0.89
C ILE A 176 -0.93 7.17 -0.02
N THR A 177 -0.99 5.84 -0.08
CA THR A 177 -0.28 4.94 0.85
C THR A 177 0.89 4.22 0.20
N VAL A 178 0.90 4.04 -1.12
CA VAL A 178 1.96 3.31 -1.83
C VAL A 178 2.82 4.28 -2.64
N SER A 179 4.13 4.20 -2.43
CA SER A 179 5.14 4.89 -3.23
C SER A 179 6.06 3.87 -3.87
N LEU A 180 6.29 4.02 -5.17
CA LEU A 180 7.24 3.19 -5.92
C LEU A 180 8.64 3.82 -5.92
N GLU A 181 8.71 5.10 -5.58
CA GLU A 181 9.96 5.82 -5.36
C GLU A 181 10.32 5.81 -3.87
N ASN A 182 11.61 5.87 -3.57
CA ASN A 182 12.11 5.99 -2.21
C ASN A 182 11.59 7.29 -1.56
N PRO A 183 10.78 7.21 -0.49
CA PRO A 183 10.20 8.39 0.14
C PRO A 183 11.31 9.31 0.64
N GLN A 184 11.28 10.55 0.19
CA GLN A 184 12.20 11.58 0.66
C GLN A 184 11.72 12.06 2.04
N ILE A 185 12.61 11.99 3.04
CA ILE A 185 12.35 12.64 4.32
C ILE A 185 12.53 14.14 4.09
N PRO A 186 11.50 14.97 4.36
CA PRO A 186 11.63 16.40 4.17
C PRO A 186 12.72 16.95 5.10
N ASN A 187 13.61 17.80 4.55
CA ASN A 187 14.68 18.44 5.31
C ASN A 187 14.16 19.42 6.37
N ILE A 188 12.92 19.89 6.22
CA ILE A 188 12.24 20.79 7.15
C ILE A 188 10.86 20.18 7.42
N PHE A 189 10.58 19.92 8.68
CA PHE A 189 9.28 19.44 9.14
C PHE A 189 8.97 20.07 10.50
N ILE A 190 7.69 20.07 10.86
CA ILE A 190 7.26 20.51 12.18
C ILE A 190 7.49 19.32 13.13
N GLU A 191 8.36 19.48 14.13
CA GLU A 191 8.67 18.42 15.10
C GLU A 191 7.52 18.15 16.09
N GLY A 192 6.67 19.16 16.32
CA GLY A 192 5.56 19.06 17.24
C GLY A 192 4.83 20.38 17.45
N LEU A 193 3.74 20.31 18.21
CA LEU A 193 2.99 21.44 18.72
C LEU A 193 3.14 21.49 20.24
N HIS A 194 3.55 22.64 20.74
CA HIS A 194 3.64 22.96 22.15
C HIS A 194 2.77 24.18 22.43
N ILE A 195 1.82 24.03 23.34
CA ILE A 195 0.96 25.12 23.81
C ILE A 195 1.11 25.18 25.33
N ASP A 196 1.56 26.34 25.81
CA ASP A 196 1.66 26.62 27.24
C ASP A 196 0.29 26.52 27.90
N TYR A 197 0.28 25.92 29.10
CA TYR A 197 -0.94 25.88 29.89
C TYR A 197 -1.35 27.28 30.32
N THR A 198 -2.61 27.61 30.07
CA THR A 198 -3.27 28.77 30.65
C THR A 198 -4.55 28.30 31.35
N LYS A 199 -4.90 28.98 32.46
CA LYS A 199 -6.07 28.62 33.27
C LYS A 199 -7.38 28.66 32.46
N ASP A 200 -7.44 29.56 31.48
CA ASP A 200 -8.59 29.79 30.61
C ASP A 200 -8.39 29.16 29.21
N GLY A 201 -7.32 28.39 29.02
CA GLY A 201 -6.96 27.76 27.75
C GLY A 201 -7.82 26.54 27.43
N TYR A 202 -8.27 26.44 26.17
CA TYR A 202 -9.09 25.31 25.70
C TYR A 202 -8.28 24.01 25.51
N LEU A 203 -7.04 24.12 25.02
CA LEU A 203 -6.15 22.97 24.82
C LEU A 203 -5.20 22.86 26.01
N THR A 204 -5.35 21.81 26.81
CA THR A 204 -4.47 21.55 27.97
C THR A 204 -4.02 20.10 27.97
N GLY A 205 -2.80 19.86 28.45
CA GLY A 205 -2.31 18.52 28.73
C GLY A 205 -3.03 17.89 29.93
N LYS A 206 -2.83 16.58 30.11
CA LYS A 206 -3.38 15.86 31.27
C LYS A 206 -2.90 16.54 32.56
N ASN A 207 -3.81 16.73 33.51
CA ASN A 207 -3.55 17.38 34.80
C ASN A 207 -3.17 18.87 34.71
N LYS A 208 -3.79 19.63 33.79
CA LYS A 208 -3.57 21.10 33.68
C LYS A 208 -2.11 21.46 33.40
N THR A 209 -1.47 20.67 32.54
CA THR A 209 -0.10 20.92 32.05
C THR A 209 -0.13 21.48 30.64
N ASN A 210 1.05 21.83 30.11
CA ASN A 210 1.21 22.19 28.71
C ASN A 210 0.67 21.09 27.80
N TYR A 211 0.09 21.50 26.68
CA TYR A 211 -0.37 20.60 25.64
C TYR A 211 0.76 20.37 24.65
N CYS A 212 1.30 19.15 24.63
CA CYS A 212 2.43 18.76 23.80
C CYS A 212 2.04 17.60 22.88
N VAL A 213 2.23 17.78 21.57
CA VAL A 213 2.07 16.72 20.58
C VAL A 213 3.31 16.66 19.70
N GLN A 214 3.96 15.50 19.64
CA GLN A 214 5.07 15.27 18.72
C GLN A 214 4.55 14.79 17.37
N TYR A 215 5.20 15.25 16.31
CA TYR A 215 4.90 14.87 14.94
C TYR A 215 6.02 14.02 14.36
N SER A 216 5.66 13.08 13.49
CA SER A 216 6.66 12.40 12.67
C SER A 216 7.16 13.34 11.56
N PRO A 217 8.40 13.21 11.09
CA PRO A 217 8.89 13.95 9.93
C PRO A 217 8.03 13.77 8.67
N SER A 218 7.33 12.65 8.55
CA SER A 218 6.48 12.30 7.41
C SER A 218 4.97 12.51 7.67
N LEU A 219 4.62 13.29 8.71
CA LEU A 219 3.24 13.41 9.18
C LEU A 219 2.41 14.25 8.21
N ASN A 220 1.48 13.60 7.51
CA ASN A 220 0.45 14.27 6.69
C ASN A 220 -0.91 14.38 7.43
N SER A 221 -1.02 13.90 8.67
CA SER A 221 -2.29 13.77 9.39
C SER A 221 -2.17 13.86 10.92
N TYR A 222 -3.11 14.55 11.56
CA TYR A 222 -3.18 14.72 13.01
C TYR A 222 -4.11 13.66 13.65
N ILE A 223 -3.53 12.62 14.22
CA ILE A 223 -4.27 11.46 14.76
C ILE A 223 -4.31 11.52 16.30
N GLY A 224 -5.47 11.25 16.89
CA GLY A 224 -5.72 11.32 18.33
C GLY A 224 -7.10 10.78 18.70
N GLY A 225 -7.34 10.44 19.97
CA GLY A 225 -8.62 9.89 20.45
C GLY A 225 -9.79 10.90 20.46
N ARG A 226 -11.02 10.46 20.76
CA ARG A 226 -12.14 11.39 20.99
C ARG A 226 -11.78 12.38 22.12
N GLY A 227 -12.08 13.66 21.94
CA GLY A 227 -11.78 14.72 22.91
C GLY A 227 -10.31 15.17 22.95
N SER A 228 -9.43 14.66 22.08
CA SER A 228 -8.00 15.02 22.09
C SER A 228 -7.67 16.36 21.40
N GLY A 229 -8.64 17.26 21.20
CA GLY A 229 -8.39 18.60 20.64
C GLY A 229 -8.01 18.66 19.15
N LYS A 230 -8.19 17.59 18.36
CA LYS A 230 -7.78 17.53 16.94
C LYS A 230 -8.29 18.67 16.07
N SER A 231 -9.62 18.88 16.07
CA SER A 231 -10.24 19.91 15.25
C SER A 231 -9.76 21.30 15.70
N THR A 232 -9.69 21.54 17.01
CA THR A 232 -9.22 22.82 17.55
C THR A 232 -7.76 23.10 17.22
N ALA A 233 -6.89 22.10 17.23
CA ALA A 233 -5.50 22.25 16.80
C ALA A 233 -5.40 22.57 15.30
N LEU A 234 -6.20 21.91 14.45
CA LEU A 234 -6.26 22.20 13.01
C LEU A 234 -6.83 23.59 12.71
N ASP A 235 -7.88 23.99 13.40
CA ASP A 235 -8.47 25.33 13.27
C ASP A 235 -7.48 26.41 13.69
N PHE A 236 -6.68 26.16 14.75
CA PHE A 236 -5.59 27.05 15.15
C PHE A 236 -4.53 27.18 14.04
N PHE A 237 -4.09 26.08 13.44
CA PHE A 237 -3.16 26.12 12.30
C PHE A 237 -3.73 26.93 11.12
N ILE A 238 -4.99 26.71 10.76
CA ILE A 238 -5.65 27.43 9.66
C ILE A 238 -5.74 28.92 9.99
N CYS A 239 -6.12 29.26 11.23
CA CYS A 239 -6.22 30.64 11.67
C CYS A 239 -4.85 31.34 11.61
N GLN A 240 -3.79 30.68 12.08
CA GLN A 240 -2.45 31.24 12.04
C GLN A 240 -1.95 31.43 10.60
N ILE A 241 -2.12 30.43 9.72
CA ILE A 241 -1.75 30.55 8.30
C ILE A 241 -2.50 31.70 7.61
N LYS A 242 -3.77 31.93 7.97
CA LYS A 242 -4.56 33.06 7.44
C LYS A 242 -4.04 34.41 7.95
N LEU A 243 -3.59 34.49 9.21
CA LEU A 243 -2.99 35.70 9.79
C LEU A 243 -1.57 35.97 9.25
N ASP A 244 -0.81 34.91 8.94
CA ASP A 244 0.59 34.97 8.48
C ASP A 244 0.78 35.21 6.98
N LYS A 245 -0.29 35.49 6.21
CA LYS A 245 -0.14 36.00 4.82
C LYS A 245 0.66 37.32 4.70
N SER A 246 1.16 37.84 5.82
CA SER A 246 1.94 39.08 5.95
C SER A 246 3.44 38.86 6.18
N SER A 247 3.92 37.66 6.51
CA SER A 247 5.31 37.47 6.96
C SER A 247 5.79 36.04 6.71
N GLY A 248 6.82 35.90 5.87
CA GLY A 248 7.42 34.60 5.48
C GLY A 248 8.20 33.86 6.58
N PHE A 249 7.85 34.02 7.86
CA PHE A 249 8.43 33.30 8.99
C PHE A 249 7.35 33.00 10.04
N ILE A 250 7.18 31.72 10.41
CA ILE A 250 6.33 31.32 11.55
C ILE A 250 7.14 31.52 12.83
N PHE A 251 6.93 32.65 13.51
CA PHE A 251 7.39 32.86 14.89
C PHE A 251 6.24 32.50 15.83
N LEU A 252 6.31 31.33 16.47
CA LEU A 252 5.37 30.97 17.55
C LEU A 252 5.79 31.71 18.83
N LYS A 253 5.12 32.82 19.13
CA LYS A 253 5.21 33.49 20.43
C LYS A 253 3.81 33.66 21.03
N ASN A 254 3.66 33.14 22.24
CA ASN A 254 2.50 33.13 23.12
C ASN A 254 1.41 34.18 22.79
N ILE A 255 0.28 33.72 22.28
CA ILE A 255 -0.96 34.50 22.27
C ILE A 255 -1.73 34.12 23.53
N SER A 256 -1.55 34.92 24.60
CA SER A 256 -2.52 34.96 25.70
C SER A 256 -3.70 35.80 25.22
N ILE A 257 -4.82 35.15 24.89
CA ILE A 257 -6.10 35.84 24.77
C ILE A 257 -6.71 35.84 26.17
N GLY A 258 -6.38 36.86 26.95
CA GLY A 258 -7.19 37.24 28.11
C GLY A 258 -8.48 37.87 27.61
N VAL A 259 -9.58 37.57 28.30
CA VAL A 259 -10.87 38.26 28.13
C VAL A 259 -10.73 39.73 28.43
#